data_AF-A0A7T5E568-F1
#
_entry.id   AF-A0A7T5E568-F1
#
_cell.length_a   1.000
_cell.length_b   1.000
_cell.length_c   1.000
_cell.angle_alpha   90.00
_cell.angle_beta   90.00
_cell.angle_gamma   90.00
#
_symmetry.space_group_name_H-M   'P 1'
#
loop_
_entity.id
_entity.type
_entity.pdbx_description
1 polymer ?
#
loop_
_entity_poly.entity_id
_entity_poly.type
_entity_poly.pdbx_seq_one_letter_code
_entity_poly.pdbx_strand_id
1 'polypeptide(L)'
;MGTWVKETDEAIYLMQGNQWISRIQKKPSSSNPREQVLNVEGMRQWFLRADAPLAMTVSVGSGGSEPDRMGAATPDKNPQGEESLGEADGEGLAPLGEDRPSLGAKLRVKKTTYFRRQPLPADRLAEVDKILLTQGSVLDLQYYVDLGDHQWQVELREPTLGNQPQKTWWVDARDVEMITHITLTAIRKTVFKREAKDSSQLPATSLLTIAQGARFHLINNTPAAGDHAEIELAEVPSSQETRRQWFVYKPDVNIEGRRELLRVKGDTVFKTQPIQSSQLTSEEKVLVKKGTVFLLNSYAQPAQNHVRVALQGAFLGPKNLTTWYAYIPDIEMEGTSLGNNPKDQGVAPVAPTRTAPAPVDRGIRLTLPGLSGTYYSNDPIYPVNQYGQPGNFTWAEALHVNRATGYYRKPANAAVVQGIFRIARALEEIRRMYGDRPMRINSWYRDPATNAAVGGARFSRHLSGDAVDFVIPGVSCFNVYARLSPWWGQRGGLASSSVFTHIDARGYRARWDYGY
;
A
#
# COMPACT_ATOMS: atom_id res chain seq x y z
N MET A 1 16.42 -3.15 33.39
CA MET A 1 15.74 -4.46 33.46
C MET A 1 14.94 -4.62 32.18
N GLY A 2 15.03 -5.76 31.50
CA GLY A 2 14.24 -6.03 30.29
C GLY A 2 12.74 -6.12 30.60
N THR A 3 11.92 -6.06 29.56
CA THR A 3 10.49 -6.39 29.73
C THR A 3 10.32 -7.87 30.07
N TRP A 4 9.17 -8.27 30.60
CA TRP A 4 8.85 -9.67 30.88
C TRP A 4 7.33 -9.89 30.71
N VAL A 5 6.92 -11.13 30.50
CA VAL A 5 5.49 -11.47 30.31
C VAL A 5 4.89 -11.92 31.64
N LYS A 6 3.77 -11.32 32.05
CA LYS A 6 2.97 -11.84 33.19
C LYS A 6 1.66 -12.38 32.66
N GLU A 7 1.33 -13.61 33.03
CA GLU A 7 0.02 -14.18 32.81
C GLU A 7 -0.74 -14.26 34.15
N THR A 8 -2.03 -13.90 34.10
CA THR A 8 -2.98 -13.93 35.21
C THR A 8 -4.25 -14.63 34.78
N ASP A 9 -5.20 -14.81 35.71
CA ASP A 9 -6.48 -15.44 35.40
C ASP A 9 -7.27 -14.65 34.32
N GLU A 10 -7.10 -13.32 34.21
CA GLU A 10 -7.85 -12.49 33.25
C GLU A 10 -7.12 -12.16 31.94
N ALA A 11 -5.77 -12.09 31.94
CA ALA A 11 -5.04 -11.57 30.79
C ALA A 11 -3.56 -12.00 30.76
N ILE A 12 -2.89 -11.62 29.68
CA ILE A 12 -1.44 -11.66 29.55
C ILE A 12 -0.92 -10.24 29.32
N TYR A 13 0.14 -9.87 30.02
CA TYR A 13 0.70 -8.53 30.06
C TYR A 13 2.16 -8.54 29.60
N LEU A 14 2.55 -7.51 28.86
CA LEU A 14 3.95 -7.11 28.76
C LEU A 14 4.25 -6.15 29.90
N MET A 15 5.13 -6.58 30.80
CA MET A 15 5.53 -5.86 32.00
C MET A 15 6.82 -5.08 31.79
N GLN A 16 6.89 -3.89 32.38
CA GLN A 16 8.10 -3.11 32.55
C GLN A 16 8.18 -2.69 34.04
N GLY A 17 9.12 -3.28 34.78
CA GLY A 17 9.09 -3.21 36.24
C GLY A 17 7.88 -3.94 36.81
N ASN A 18 7.13 -3.29 37.71
CA ASN A 18 5.90 -3.84 38.33
C ASN A 18 4.60 -3.40 37.64
N GLN A 19 4.70 -2.70 36.51
CA GLN A 19 3.56 -2.16 35.77
C GLN A 19 3.50 -2.76 34.36
N TRP A 20 2.31 -2.83 33.77
CA TRP A 20 2.14 -3.30 32.41
C TRP A 20 2.07 -2.18 31.38
N ILE A 21 2.63 -2.43 30.20
CA ILE A 21 2.67 -1.51 29.05
C ILE A 21 1.83 -2.00 27.86
N SER A 22 1.50 -3.29 27.84
CA SER A 22 0.59 -3.89 26.87
C SER A 22 -0.20 -5.04 27.50
N ARG A 23 -1.46 -5.25 27.11
CA ARG A 23 -2.35 -6.28 27.67
C ARG A 23 -3.07 -7.02 26.53
N ILE A 24 -3.15 -8.34 26.65
CA ILE A 24 -3.96 -9.22 25.81
C ILE A 24 -4.94 -9.95 26.73
N GLN A 25 -6.23 -9.70 26.53
CA GLN A 25 -7.26 -10.25 27.40
C GLN A 25 -7.61 -11.69 27.01
N LYS A 26 -7.84 -12.53 28.02
CA LYS A 26 -8.32 -13.89 27.86
C LYS A 26 -9.85 -13.93 27.84
N LYS A 27 -10.40 -14.95 27.20
CA LYS A 27 -11.83 -15.24 27.19
C LYS A 27 -12.07 -16.74 27.36
N PRO A 28 -13.20 -17.17 27.94
CA PRO A 28 -13.51 -18.59 28.04
C PRO A 28 -13.53 -19.30 26.67
N SER A 29 -13.04 -20.54 26.62
CA SER A 29 -13.13 -21.40 25.45
C SER A 29 -14.59 -21.82 25.21
N SER A 30 -15.01 -21.88 23.95
CA SER A 30 -16.36 -22.29 23.57
C SER A 30 -16.60 -23.80 23.71
N SER A 31 -15.55 -24.60 23.80
CA SER A 31 -15.63 -26.07 23.86
C SER A 31 -15.25 -26.65 25.22
N ASN A 32 -14.56 -25.89 26.08
CA ASN A 32 -14.18 -26.36 27.41
C ASN A 32 -14.28 -25.19 28.42
N PRO A 33 -15.22 -25.24 29.38
CA PRO A 33 -15.43 -24.15 30.33
C PRO A 33 -14.26 -23.93 31.32
N ARG A 34 -13.29 -24.86 31.36
CA ARG A 34 -12.05 -24.71 32.14
C ARG A 34 -10.88 -24.11 31.35
N GLU A 35 -11.07 -23.86 30.05
CA GLU A 35 -10.04 -23.29 29.17
C GLU A 35 -10.30 -21.82 28.88
N GLN A 36 -9.21 -21.09 28.65
CA GLN A 36 -9.21 -19.68 28.25
C GLN A 36 -8.46 -19.55 26.92
N VAL A 37 -9.00 -18.75 26.00
CA VAL A 37 -8.47 -18.47 24.67
C VAL A 37 -8.10 -17.00 24.59
N LEU A 38 -6.99 -16.70 23.93
CA LEU A 38 -6.53 -15.33 23.71
C LEU A 38 -5.94 -15.17 22.29
N ASN A 39 -6.01 -13.96 21.74
CA ASN A 39 -5.37 -13.65 20.46
C ASN A 39 -3.91 -13.26 20.69
N VAL A 40 -3.00 -14.17 20.32
CA VAL A 40 -1.55 -14.01 20.51
C VAL A 40 -0.88 -13.11 19.47
N GLU A 41 -1.57 -12.63 18.44
CA GLU A 41 -0.98 -11.79 17.39
C GLU A 41 -0.36 -10.50 17.95
N GLY A 42 -0.98 -9.92 19.00
CA GLY A 42 -0.44 -8.77 19.71
C GLY A 42 0.93 -9.02 20.37
N MET A 43 1.24 -10.28 20.70
CA MET A 43 2.54 -10.64 21.29
C MET A 43 3.69 -10.55 20.30
N ARG A 44 3.40 -10.64 19.00
CA ARG A 44 4.43 -10.53 17.94
C ARG A 44 5.22 -9.23 18.09
N GLN A 45 4.55 -8.14 18.45
CA GLN A 45 5.20 -6.85 18.65
C GLN A 45 6.04 -6.81 19.92
N TRP A 46 5.73 -7.62 20.94
CA TRP A 46 6.50 -7.67 22.17
C TRP A 46 7.89 -8.29 21.95
N PHE A 47 7.96 -9.38 21.18
CA PHE A 47 9.21 -10.08 20.89
C PHE A 47 10.10 -9.41 19.84
N LEU A 48 9.58 -8.39 19.13
CA LEU A 48 10.34 -7.58 18.18
C LEU A 48 10.97 -6.33 18.83
N ARG A 49 10.70 -6.07 20.11
CA ARG A 49 11.29 -4.96 20.85
C ARG A 49 12.78 -5.20 21.11
N ALA A 50 13.55 -4.11 21.21
CA ALA A 50 14.96 -4.20 21.58
C ALA A 50 15.16 -4.77 23.01
N ASP A 51 14.19 -4.57 23.90
CA ASP A 51 14.15 -5.10 25.27
C ASP A 51 13.18 -6.30 25.39
N ALA A 52 13.05 -7.08 24.32
CA ALA A 52 12.10 -8.19 24.20
C ALA A 52 12.02 -9.04 25.47
N PRO A 53 10.81 -9.51 25.85
CA PRO A 53 10.65 -10.20 27.11
C PRO A 53 11.37 -11.55 27.08
N LEU A 54 12.28 -11.75 28.03
CA LEU A 54 13.08 -12.97 28.14
C LEU A 54 12.56 -13.96 29.17
N ALA A 55 11.58 -13.54 29.97
CA ALA A 55 10.96 -14.36 31.01
C ALA A 55 9.44 -14.21 30.96
N MET A 56 8.75 -15.28 31.34
CA MET A 56 7.31 -15.31 31.53
C MET A 56 7.00 -15.87 32.91
N THR A 57 6.18 -15.16 33.67
CA THR A 57 5.57 -15.68 34.90
C THR A 57 4.15 -16.11 34.59
N VAL A 58 3.82 -17.34 34.99
CA VAL A 58 2.49 -17.93 34.81
C VAL A 58 1.89 -18.13 36.20
N SER A 59 0.72 -17.54 36.44
CA SER A 59 0.01 -17.64 37.72
C SER A 59 -1.31 -18.37 37.52
N VAL A 60 -1.38 -19.63 37.95
CA VAL A 60 -2.58 -20.46 37.78
C VAL A 60 -3.46 -20.39 39.01
N GLY A 61 -4.67 -19.84 38.91
CA GLY A 61 -5.69 -19.90 39.97
C GLY A 61 -5.34 -19.12 41.22
N SER A 62 -4.57 -18.03 41.06
CA SER A 62 -4.04 -17.26 42.19
C SER A 62 -5.04 -16.28 42.80
N GLY A 63 -6.08 -15.88 42.04
CA GLY A 63 -7.06 -14.88 42.48
C GLY A 63 -6.45 -13.52 42.84
N GLY A 64 -5.20 -13.28 42.43
CA GLY A 64 -4.47 -12.05 42.72
C GLY A 64 -4.97 -10.88 41.86
N SER A 65 -4.81 -9.66 42.38
CA SER A 65 -5.17 -8.45 41.65
C SER A 65 -4.32 -8.29 40.37
N GLU A 66 -4.97 -7.82 39.31
CA GLU A 66 -4.31 -7.50 38.05
C GLU A 66 -3.24 -6.41 38.22
N PRO A 67 -2.12 -6.46 37.48
CA PRO A 67 -1.07 -5.46 37.60
C PRO A 67 -1.55 -4.07 37.17
N ASP A 68 -0.96 -3.03 37.74
CA ASP A 68 -1.28 -1.64 37.40
C ASP A 68 -0.70 -1.25 36.04
N ARG A 69 -1.41 -0.40 35.30
CA ARG A 69 -0.97 0.12 34.01
C ARG A 69 0.15 1.15 34.20
N MET A 70 1.19 1.09 33.37
CA MET A 70 2.24 2.11 33.37
C MET A 70 1.65 3.47 33.00
N GLY A 71 1.88 4.48 33.86
CA GLY A 71 1.31 5.82 33.71
C GLY A 71 -0.10 6.00 34.30
N ALA A 72 -0.67 4.99 34.97
CA ALA A 72 -1.82 5.23 35.84
C ALA A 72 -1.35 6.04 37.06
N ALA A 73 -1.98 7.19 37.31
CA ALA A 73 -1.73 7.98 38.51
C ALA A 73 -2.05 7.13 39.74
N THR A 74 -1.06 6.89 40.59
CA THR A 74 -1.30 6.43 41.96
C THR A 74 -2.14 7.48 42.69
N PRO A 75 -3.18 7.10 43.44
CA PRO A 75 -3.85 8.05 44.30
C PRO A 75 -2.85 8.58 45.34
N ASP A 76 -2.75 9.90 45.40
CA ASP A 76 -1.80 10.67 46.19
C ASP A 76 -1.64 10.17 47.63
N LYS A 77 -0.37 10.00 48.03
CA LYS A 77 0.09 10.45 49.33
C LYS A 77 1.12 11.57 49.10
N ASN A 78 0.62 12.79 49.07
CA ASN A 78 1.42 14.02 49.23
C ASN A 78 1.97 14.08 50.70
N PRO A 79 2.95 14.93 51.10
CA PRO A 79 3.50 16.06 50.33
C PRO A 79 5.00 16.45 50.55
N GLN A 80 5.39 17.52 49.83
CA GLN A 80 6.39 18.57 50.13
C GLN A 80 7.81 18.49 49.55
N GLY A 81 8.22 19.59 48.88
CA GLY A 81 9.63 19.99 48.67
C GLY A 81 9.87 20.82 47.40
N GLU A 82 9.97 22.14 47.57
CA GLU A 82 10.26 23.20 46.58
C GLU A 82 11.63 23.09 45.88
N GLU A 83 11.74 23.56 44.62
CA GLU A 83 12.47 24.79 44.21
C GLU A 83 12.67 24.91 42.68
N SER A 84 12.65 26.15 42.21
CA SER A 84 12.73 26.68 40.83
C SER A 84 14.13 26.54 40.17
N LEU A 85 14.33 26.49 38.85
CA LEU A 85 14.38 27.59 37.84
C LEU A 85 14.92 27.00 36.52
N GLY A 86 14.55 27.55 35.35
CA GLY A 86 15.35 27.41 34.11
C GLY A 86 14.58 27.39 32.79
N GLU A 87 14.99 28.24 31.84
CA GLU A 87 14.33 28.64 30.60
C GLU A 87 14.27 27.60 29.46
N ALA A 88 13.29 27.84 28.57
CA ALA A 88 13.21 27.63 27.11
C ALA A 88 14.09 26.56 26.42
N ASP A 89 13.45 25.62 25.71
CA ASP A 89 13.57 25.47 24.25
C ASP A 89 12.79 24.27 23.70
N GLY A 90 12.09 24.49 22.57
CA GLY A 90 11.83 23.48 21.54
C GLY A 90 10.68 22.49 21.75
N GLU A 91 9.50 22.82 21.22
CA GLU A 91 8.54 21.80 20.75
C GLU A 91 9.19 20.97 19.63
N GLY A 92 9.78 19.83 19.99
CA GLY A 92 10.23 18.80 19.07
C GLY A 92 9.17 17.71 18.95
N LEU A 93 8.41 17.70 17.85
CA LEU A 93 7.68 16.51 17.42
C LEU A 93 8.67 15.34 17.29
N ALA A 94 8.38 14.24 17.98
CA ALA A 94 9.19 13.02 17.90
C ALA A 94 9.27 12.49 16.44
N PRO A 95 10.42 11.95 16.00
CA PRO A 95 10.60 11.48 14.63
C PRO A 95 9.67 10.31 14.30
N LEU A 96 9.03 10.40 13.14
CA LEU A 96 8.23 9.33 12.52
C LEU A 96 9.08 8.05 12.41
N GLY A 97 8.69 6.99 13.12
CA GLY A 97 9.29 5.67 12.99
C GLY A 97 9.15 5.13 11.56
N GLU A 98 10.18 4.44 11.08
CA GLU A 98 10.25 3.93 9.70
C GLU A 98 9.10 2.94 9.38
N ASP A 99 8.12 3.44 8.62
CA ASP A 99 6.99 2.68 8.10
C ASP A 99 7.44 1.71 6.99
N ARG A 100 7.15 0.40 7.16
CA ARG A 100 7.20 -0.56 6.04
C ARG A 100 5.87 -0.50 5.26
N PRO A 101 5.90 -0.50 3.91
CA PRO A 101 4.72 -0.22 3.08
C PRO A 101 3.71 -1.38 3.09
N SER A 102 2.46 -1.12 3.47
CA SER A 102 1.31 -1.93 3.05
C SER A 102 0.78 -1.38 1.72
N LEU A 103 0.30 -2.24 0.82
CA LEU A 103 -0.40 -1.79 -0.38
C LEU A 103 -1.72 -1.11 0.06
N GLY A 104 -2.17 -0.01 -0.56
CA GLY A 104 -3.44 0.66 -0.26
C GLY A 104 -3.40 1.69 0.89
N ALA A 105 -4.41 2.56 0.93
CA ALA A 105 -4.52 3.55 2.02
C ALA A 105 -4.79 2.83 3.36
N LYS A 106 -4.19 3.32 4.45
CA LYS A 106 -4.54 2.86 5.80
C LYS A 106 -5.40 3.91 6.50
N LEU A 107 -6.15 3.51 7.50
CA LEU A 107 -6.92 4.40 8.35
C LEU A 107 -6.38 4.30 9.77
N ARG A 108 -5.89 5.41 10.34
CA ARG A 108 -5.48 5.47 11.75
C ARG A 108 -6.57 6.15 12.58
N VAL A 109 -6.84 5.61 13.76
CA VAL A 109 -7.77 6.17 14.73
C VAL A 109 -7.02 7.23 15.56
N LYS A 110 -7.36 8.51 15.39
CA LYS A 110 -6.77 9.63 16.14
C LYS A 110 -7.39 9.80 17.51
N LYS A 111 -8.69 9.53 17.61
CA LYS A 111 -9.47 9.59 18.84
C LYS A 111 -10.30 8.34 18.93
N THR A 112 -10.34 7.71 20.11
CA THR A 112 -11.15 6.51 20.36
C THR A 112 -12.58 6.74 19.87
N THR A 113 -13.05 5.91 18.94
CA THR A 113 -14.31 6.13 18.21
C THR A 113 -14.98 4.82 17.82
N TYR A 114 -16.27 4.90 17.46
CA TYR A 114 -17.06 3.75 17.04
C TYR A 114 -17.01 3.57 15.52
N PHE A 115 -16.64 2.36 15.10
CA PHE A 115 -16.91 1.85 13.77
C PHE A 115 -18.27 1.18 13.78
N ARG A 116 -19.15 1.58 12.87
CA ARG A 116 -20.58 1.26 12.91
C ARG A 116 -21.00 0.48 11.68
N ARG A 117 -22.06 -0.33 11.79
CA ARG A 117 -22.62 -1.12 10.68
C ARG A 117 -23.63 -0.37 9.82
N GLN A 118 -24.05 0.79 10.29
CA GLN A 118 -25.04 1.63 9.65
C GLN A 118 -24.65 3.09 9.82
N PRO A 119 -25.10 4.00 8.93
CA PRO A 119 -24.86 5.44 9.03
C PRO A 119 -25.69 6.12 10.13
N LEU A 120 -25.87 5.47 11.29
CA LEU A 120 -26.57 6.03 12.44
C LEU A 120 -25.59 6.46 13.54
N PRO A 121 -25.90 7.47 14.34
CA PRO A 121 -25.19 7.78 15.59
C PRO A 121 -25.03 6.55 16.50
N ALA A 122 -23.89 6.44 17.20
CA ALA A 122 -23.53 5.25 17.98
C ALA A 122 -24.46 4.97 19.18
N ASP A 123 -25.09 6.00 19.72
CA ASP A 123 -26.11 5.95 20.76
C ASP A 123 -27.45 5.36 20.27
N ARG A 124 -27.69 5.39 18.96
CA ARG A 124 -28.87 4.79 18.30
C ARG A 124 -28.62 3.39 17.74
N LEU A 125 -27.45 2.81 18.00
CA LEU A 125 -27.06 1.47 17.54
C LEU A 125 -26.91 0.51 18.71
N ALA A 126 -27.37 -0.72 18.49
CA ALA A 126 -27.12 -1.83 19.41
C ALA A 126 -25.61 -2.10 19.51
N GLU A 127 -25.16 -2.65 20.64
CA GLU A 127 -23.74 -2.99 20.86
C GLU A 127 -23.17 -3.97 19.81
N VAL A 128 -24.03 -4.81 19.22
CA VAL A 128 -23.66 -5.73 18.13
C VAL A 128 -23.33 -4.98 16.83
N ASP A 129 -23.85 -3.76 16.67
CA ASP A 129 -23.75 -2.96 15.45
C ASP A 129 -22.67 -1.88 15.50
N LYS A 130 -21.87 -1.86 16.56
CA LYS A 130 -20.74 -0.95 16.72
C LYS A 130 -19.54 -1.61 17.37
N ILE A 131 -18.36 -1.18 17.00
CA ILE A 131 -17.09 -1.62 17.58
C ILE A 131 -16.32 -0.38 17.98
N LEU A 132 -15.89 -0.34 19.24
CA LEU A 132 -15.04 0.72 19.74
C LEU A 132 -13.59 0.41 19.34
N LEU A 133 -12.98 1.31 18.56
CA LEU A 133 -11.55 1.27 18.27
C LEU A 133 -10.83 2.35 19.05
N THR A 134 -9.70 1.98 19.64
CA THR A 134 -8.89 2.89 20.45
C THR A 134 -8.01 3.78 19.60
N GLN A 135 -7.68 4.97 20.11
CA GLN A 135 -6.64 5.81 19.54
C GLN A 135 -5.36 5.01 19.26
N GLY A 136 -4.78 5.23 18.07
CA GLY A 136 -3.60 4.55 17.56
C GLY A 136 -3.89 3.28 16.74
N SER A 137 -5.11 2.75 16.73
CA SER A 137 -5.48 1.61 15.87
C SER A 137 -5.29 1.97 14.38
N VAL A 138 -4.68 1.07 13.60
CA VAL A 138 -4.45 1.25 12.17
C VAL A 138 -5.12 0.11 11.39
N LEU A 139 -5.91 0.45 10.38
CA LEU A 139 -6.67 -0.49 9.54
C LEU A 139 -6.23 -0.40 8.09
N ASP A 140 -6.06 -1.54 7.41
CA ASP A 140 -5.83 -1.57 5.96
C ASP A 140 -7.16 -1.40 5.21
N LEU A 141 -7.23 -0.38 4.35
CA LEU A 141 -8.42 -0.14 3.55
C LEU A 141 -8.33 -0.82 2.18
N GLN A 142 -9.49 -1.33 1.76
CA GLN A 142 -9.76 -1.74 0.39
C GLN A 142 -10.42 -0.62 -0.42
N TYR A 143 -11.29 0.16 0.22
CA TYR A 143 -12.10 1.19 -0.43
C TYR A 143 -12.63 2.17 0.64
N TYR A 144 -12.92 3.42 0.27
CA TYR A 144 -13.59 4.38 1.15
C TYR A 144 -14.36 5.44 0.35
N VAL A 145 -15.35 6.04 1.01
CA VAL A 145 -16.17 7.13 0.49
C VAL A 145 -16.37 8.16 1.60
N ASP A 146 -16.10 9.43 1.29
CA ASP A 146 -16.53 10.56 2.11
C ASP A 146 -18.00 10.86 1.77
N LEU A 147 -18.90 10.72 2.75
CA LEU A 147 -20.34 10.93 2.58
C LEU A 147 -20.76 12.37 2.93
N GLY A 148 -19.84 13.25 3.35
CA GLY A 148 -20.17 14.56 3.92
C GLY A 148 -20.57 14.47 5.39
N ASP A 149 -20.83 15.62 6.03
CA ASP A 149 -21.24 15.73 7.45
C ASP A 149 -20.36 14.93 8.44
N HIS A 150 -19.06 14.89 8.17
CA HIS A 150 -18.07 14.13 8.94
C HIS A 150 -18.32 12.60 8.96
N GLN A 151 -19.05 12.05 8.00
CA GLN A 151 -19.32 10.62 7.89
C GLN A 151 -18.48 9.99 6.77
N TRP A 152 -17.65 9.03 7.14
CA TRP A 152 -16.94 8.20 6.17
C TRP A 152 -17.50 6.78 6.15
N GLN A 153 -17.72 6.24 4.96
CA GLN A 153 -17.90 4.81 4.75
C GLN A 153 -16.56 4.22 4.32
N VAL A 154 -16.11 3.18 5.00
CA VAL A 154 -14.84 2.51 4.74
C VAL A 154 -15.07 1.03 4.51
N GLU A 155 -14.36 0.46 3.56
CA GLU A 155 -14.29 -0.97 3.31
C GLU A 155 -12.89 -1.46 3.67
N LEU A 156 -12.82 -2.36 4.63
CA LEU A 156 -11.56 -2.93 5.09
C LEU A 156 -11.08 -4.01 4.12
N ARG A 157 -9.76 -4.13 3.99
CA ARG A 157 -9.15 -5.20 3.20
C ARG A 157 -9.45 -6.57 3.78
N GLU A 158 -9.27 -6.68 5.08
CA GLU A 158 -9.66 -7.84 5.86
C GLU A 158 -11.12 -7.69 6.32
N PRO A 159 -11.93 -8.76 6.24
CA PRO A 159 -13.34 -8.70 6.56
C PRO A 159 -13.65 -8.57 8.05
N THR A 160 -12.67 -8.41 8.92
CA THR A 160 -12.86 -8.58 10.36
C THR A 160 -12.36 -7.41 11.19
N LEU A 161 -13.30 -6.71 11.82
CA LEU A 161 -13.07 -6.01 13.08
C LEU A 161 -13.67 -6.87 14.19
N GLY A 162 -12.85 -7.34 15.12
CA GLY A 162 -13.28 -8.30 16.13
C GLY A 162 -13.85 -9.58 15.51
N ASN A 163 -15.03 -10.01 15.96
CA ASN A 163 -15.70 -11.24 15.48
C ASN A 163 -16.64 -11.01 14.28
N GLN A 164 -16.65 -9.80 13.71
CA GLN A 164 -17.64 -9.41 12.70
C GLN A 164 -17.07 -9.60 11.28
N PRO A 165 -17.62 -10.48 10.42
CA PRO A 165 -17.05 -10.84 9.12
C PRO A 165 -17.36 -9.84 7.98
N GLN A 166 -17.77 -8.61 8.29
CA GLN A 166 -18.11 -7.60 7.29
C GLN A 166 -16.95 -6.65 7.00
N LYS A 167 -16.84 -6.26 5.74
CA LYS A 167 -15.81 -5.30 5.29
C LYS A 167 -16.22 -3.85 5.46
N THR A 168 -17.51 -3.55 5.40
CA THR A 168 -18.01 -2.16 5.32
C THR A 168 -18.37 -1.60 6.69
N TRP A 169 -17.88 -0.40 6.98
CA TRP A 169 -18.07 0.28 8.25
C TRP A 169 -18.30 1.79 8.04
N TRP A 170 -18.97 2.42 9.00
CA TRP A 170 -19.18 3.87 9.06
C TRP A 170 -18.45 4.45 10.27
N VAL A 171 -17.71 5.53 10.07
CA VAL A 171 -16.87 6.16 11.08
C VAL A 171 -16.97 7.68 11.01
N ASP A 172 -16.80 8.35 12.16
CA ASP A 172 -16.68 9.81 12.20
C ASP A 172 -15.31 10.23 11.65
N ALA A 173 -15.31 10.97 10.55
CA ALA A 173 -14.13 11.42 9.84
C ALA A 173 -13.22 12.34 10.68
N ARG A 174 -13.74 12.94 11.77
CA ARG A 174 -12.94 13.77 12.67
C ARG A 174 -12.03 12.93 13.57
N ASP A 175 -12.47 11.71 13.88
CA ASP A 175 -11.79 10.80 14.81
C ASP A 175 -10.74 9.91 14.13
N VAL A 176 -10.69 9.91 12.80
CA VAL A 176 -9.76 9.09 12.00
C VAL A 176 -8.94 9.93 11.03
N GLU A 177 -7.82 9.37 10.58
CA GLU A 177 -6.97 9.94 9.55
C GLU A 177 -6.62 8.89 8.50
N MET A 178 -6.55 9.34 7.25
CA MET A 178 -6.12 8.51 6.13
C MET A 178 -4.60 8.58 6.01
N ILE A 179 -3.92 7.44 6.17
CA ILE A 179 -2.52 7.31 5.82
C ILE A 179 -2.47 6.93 4.33
N THR A 180 -2.21 7.93 3.50
CA THR A 180 -1.90 7.72 2.09
C THR A 180 -0.40 7.64 1.89
N HIS A 181 0.02 7.00 0.81
CA HIS A 181 1.42 6.97 0.36
C HIS A 181 1.78 8.22 -0.46
N ILE A 182 0.88 9.21 -0.57
CA ILE A 182 1.13 10.48 -1.24
C ILE A 182 1.54 11.49 -0.17
N THR A 183 2.76 11.98 -0.26
CA THR A 183 3.34 12.91 0.71
C THR A 183 3.74 14.19 0.02
N LEU A 184 3.35 15.32 0.60
CA LEU A 184 3.83 16.64 0.26
C LEU A 184 4.90 17.04 1.27
N THR A 185 6.07 17.42 0.80
CA THR A 185 7.12 18.05 1.60
C THR A 185 7.35 19.47 1.10
N ALA A 186 7.24 20.46 1.97
CA ALA A 186 7.66 21.83 1.65
C ALA A 186 9.19 21.88 1.55
N ILE A 187 9.73 22.04 0.35
CA ILE A 187 11.19 22.13 0.13
C ILE A 187 11.72 23.55 0.32
N ARG A 188 10.82 24.53 0.36
CA ARG A 188 11.05 25.94 0.72
C ARG A 188 9.92 26.44 1.60
N LYS A 189 10.14 27.55 2.32
CA LYS A 189 9.05 28.26 3.00
C LYS A 189 8.03 28.70 1.94
N THR A 190 6.76 28.36 2.14
CA THR A 190 5.71 28.62 1.15
C THR A 190 4.39 29.00 1.83
N VAL A 191 3.36 29.28 1.02
CA VAL A 191 2.01 29.59 1.50
C VAL A 191 0.99 28.66 0.86
N PHE A 192 0.13 28.08 1.70
CA PHE A 192 -1.09 27.42 1.27
C PHE A 192 -2.19 28.48 1.16
N LYS A 193 -2.95 28.45 0.06
CA LYS A 193 -3.92 29.49 -0.28
C LYS A 193 -5.33 28.91 -0.33
N ARG A 194 -6.32 29.67 0.10
CA ARG A 194 -7.73 29.25 0.02
C ARG A 194 -8.33 29.39 -1.38
N GLU A 195 -7.69 30.16 -2.25
CA GLU A 195 -8.13 30.44 -3.62
C GLU A 195 -6.97 30.32 -4.62
N ALA A 196 -7.30 30.00 -5.88
CA ALA A 196 -6.36 29.91 -7.00
C ALA A 196 -5.91 31.29 -7.53
N LYS A 197 -5.52 32.21 -6.63
CA LYS A 197 -5.01 33.55 -6.96
C LYS A 197 -3.59 33.73 -6.47
N ASP A 198 -2.92 34.75 -6.98
CA ASP A 198 -1.59 35.09 -6.51
C ASP A 198 -1.63 35.50 -5.02
N SER A 199 -0.62 35.14 -4.23
CA SER A 199 -0.66 35.39 -2.78
C SER A 199 -0.72 36.87 -2.44
N SER A 200 -0.17 37.73 -3.30
CA SER A 200 -0.23 39.19 -3.18
C SER A 200 -1.65 39.76 -3.34
N GLN A 201 -2.57 38.99 -3.94
CA GLN A 201 -3.95 39.38 -4.21
C GLN A 201 -4.93 38.83 -3.17
N LEU A 202 -4.44 38.09 -2.17
CA LEU A 202 -5.26 37.44 -1.17
C LEU A 202 -5.08 38.11 0.20
N PRO A 203 -6.16 38.27 0.98
CA PRO A 203 -6.05 38.75 2.35
C PRO A 203 -5.28 37.74 3.20
N ALA A 204 -4.63 38.19 4.28
CA ALA A 204 -3.86 37.33 5.17
C ALA A 204 -4.67 36.14 5.74
N THR A 205 -5.98 36.33 5.93
CA THR A 205 -6.91 35.28 6.39
C THR A 205 -7.14 34.15 5.37
N SER A 206 -6.70 34.33 4.12
CA SER A 206 -6.75 33.34 3.04
C SER A 206 -5.42 32.63 2.81
N LEU A 207 -4.40 32.92 3.63
CA LEU A 207 -3.05 32.40 3.51
C LEU A 207 -2.67 31.63 4.78
N LEU A 208 -2.06 30.47 4.60
CA LEU A 208 -1.44 29.69 5.68
C LEU A 208 0.04 29.53 5.38
N THR A 209 0.90 30.08 6.24
CA THR A 209 2.35 29.98 6.06
C THR A 209 2.83 28.59 6.45
N ILE A 210 3.61 27.97 5.56
CA ILE A 210 4.17 26.64 5.76
C ILE A 210 5.69 26.75 5.83
N ALA A 211 6.25 26.22 6.92
CA ALA A 211 7.69 26.17 7.12
C ALA A 211 8.36 25.20 6.16
N GLN A 212 9.60 25.50 5.76
CA GLN A 212 10.43 24.55 5.05
C GLN A 212 10.59 23.26 5.89
N GLY A 213 10.51 22.11 5.23
CA GLY A 213 10.59 20.79 5.86
C GLY A 213 9.25 20.26 6.38
N ALA A 214 8.19 21.08 6.42
CA ALA A 214 6.86 20.62 6.80
C ALA A 214 6.37 19.51 5.85
N ARG A 215 5.79 18.45 6.42
CA ARG A 215 5.32 17.27 5.70
C ARG A 215 3.84 17.05 5.94
N PHE A 216 3.13 16.69 4.88
CA PHE A 216 1.70 16.40 4.92
C PHE A 216 1.38 15.17 4.09
N HIS A 217 0.49 14.32 4.59
CA HIS A 217 -0.15 13.31 3.75
C HIS A 217 -1.23 13.97 2.91
N LEU A 218 -1.31 13.58 1.64
CA LEU A 218 -2.30 14.11 0.71
C LEU A 218 -3.37 13.08 0.41
N ILE A 219 -4.63 13.51 0.48
CA ILE A 219 -5.75 12.84 -0.19
C ILE A 219 -5.76 13.26 -1.67
N ASN A 220 -5.40 14.51 -1.98
CA ASN A 220 -5.50 15.08 -3.34
C ASN A 220 -4.35 16.03 -3.72
N ASN A 221 -4.09 16.21 -5.02
CA ASN A 221 -3.11 17.17 -5.58
C ASN A 221 -3.27 17.46 -7.10
N THR A 222 -4.24 18.26 -7.51
CA THR A 222 -4.59 18.53 -8.91
C THR A 222 -3.78 19.68 -9.47
N PRO A 223 -3.17 19.58 -10.68
CA PRO A 223 -2.57 20.73 -11.32
C PRO A 223 -3.58 21.89 -11.45
N ALA A 224 -3.17 23.09 -11.03
CA ALA A 224 -3.90 24.34 -11.19
C ALA A 224 -3.09 25.31 -12.07
N ALA A 225 -3.70 26.43 -12.45
CA ALA A 225 -3.07 27.43 -13.30
C ALA A 225 -1.82 28.05 -12.65
N GLY A 226 -0.87 28.50 -13.48
CA GLY A 226 0.29 29.29 -13.04
C GLY A 226 1.21 28.57 -12.05
N ASP A 227 1.61 27.34 -12.35
CA ASP A 227 2.47 26.49 -11.50
C ASP A 227 1.92 26.19 -10.10
N HIS A 228 0.62 26.30 -9.91
CA HIS A 228 -0.04 25.88 -8.67
C HIS A 228 -0.59 24.45 -8.77
N ALA A 229 -0.92 23.89 -7.61
CA ALA A 229 -1.76 22.72 -7.50
C ALA A 229 -2.81 22.91 -6.41
N GLU A 230 -4.01 22.39 -6.64
CA GLU A 230 -5.05 22.24 -5.64
C GLU A 230 -4.84 20.93 -4.89
N ILE A 231 -4.52 21.00 -3.61
CA ILE A 231 -4.29 19.83 -2.76
C ILE A 231 -5.44 19.65 -1.77
N GLU A 232 -5.63 18.40 -1.36
CA GLU A 232 -6.42 18.07 -0.18
C GLU A 232 -5.52 17.31 0.78
N LEU A 233 -5.34 17.85 1.97
CA LEU A 233 -4.56 17.24 3.03
C LEU A 233 -5.36 16.10 3.67
N ALA A 234 -4.67 15.05 4.12
CA ALA A 234 -5.28 14.00 4.93
C ALA A 234 -5.78 14.52 6.28
N GLU A 235 -5.16 15.59 6.77
CA GLU A 235 -5.45 16.23 8.04
C GLU A 235 -5.49 17.75 7.88
N VAL A 236 -6.19 18.42 8.79
CA VAL A 236 -6.11 19.88 8.86
C VAL A 236 -4.68 20.27 9.24
N PRO A 237 -4.11 21.31 8.61
CA PRO A 237 -2.68 21.61 8.74
C PRO A 237 -2.31 22.22 10.11
N SER A 238 -3.30 22.64 10.90
CA SER A 238 -3.12 23.07 12.30
C SER A 238 -4.44 22.94 13.06
N SER A 239 -4.38 23.01 14.39
CA SER A 239 -5.56 23.01 15.28
C SER A 239 -6.49 24.22 15.08
N GLN A 240 -6.01 25.28 14.42
CA GLN A 240 -6.77 26.49 14.12
C GLN A 240 -7.48 26.42 12.76
N GLU A 241 -7.18 25.42 11.94
CA GLU A 241 -7.77 25.23 10.62
C GLU A 241 -8.81 24.12 10.61
N THR A 242 -9.90 24.32 9.87
CA THR A 242 -10.98 23.32 9.72
C THR A 242 -11.04 22.73 8.32
N ARG A 243 -10.27 23.28 7.38
CA ARG A 243 -10.26 22.91 5.96
C ARG A 243 -9.06 22.05 5.60
N ARG A 244 -9.29 21.13 4.68
CA ARG A 244 -8.27 20.26 4.10
C ARG A 244 -7.85 20.68 2.69
N GLN A 245 -8.66 21.48 2.01
CA GLN A 245 -8.42 21.92 0.63
C GLN A 245 -7.64 23.24 0.58
N TRP A 246 -6.57 23.25 -0.23
CA TRP A 246 -5.63 24.37 -0.36
C TRP A 246 -5.05 24.45 -1.78
N PHE A 247 -4.57 25.62 -2.18
CA PHE A 247 -3.76 25.81 -3.37
C PHE A 247 -2.30 26.04 -2.97
N VAL A 248 -1.36 25.33 -3.61
CA VAL A 248 0.07 25.37 -3.30
C VAL A 248 0.90 25.68 -4.52
N TYR A 249 2.02 26.36 -4.33
CA TYR A 249 2.96 26.66 -5.41
C TYR A 249 3.89 25.47 -5.61
N LYS A 250 3.78 24.80 -6.77
CA LYS A 250 4.50 23.54 -7.06
C LYS A 250 6.02 23.66 -6.91
N PRO A 251 6.69 24.75 -7.33
CA PRO A 251 8.15 24.86 -7.18
C PRO A 251 8.66 24.86 -5.73
N ASP A 252 7.81 25.15 -4.74
CA ASP A 252 8.19 25.15 -3.32
C ASP A 252 7.90 23.82 -2.61
N VAL A 253 7.24 22.88 -3.27
CA VAL A 253 6.81 21.62 -2.67
C VAL A 253 7.26 20.43 -3.52
N ASN A 254 7.69 19.36 -2.87
CA ASN A 254 7.90 18.07 -3.50
C ASN A 254 6.72 17.16 -3.14
N ILE A 255 6.04 16.60 -4.14
CA ILE A 255 4.91 15.69 -3.92
C ILE A 255 5.30 14.32 -4.44
N GLU A 256 5.47 13.39 -3.51
CA GLU A 256 5.87 12.01 -3.75
C GLU A 256 4.66 11.09 -3.61
N GLY A 257 4.62 9.99 -4.37
CA GLY A 257 3.43 9.13 -4.50
C GLY A 257 2.61 9.43 -5.75
N ARG A 258 1.87 8.43 -6.27
CA ARG A 258 1.12 8.55 -7.52
C ARG A 258 -0.38 8.53 -7.26
N ARG A 259 -1.10 9.37 -8.01
CA ARG A 259 -2.57 9.47 -7.97
C ARG A 259 -3.17 8.45 -8.91
N GLU A 260 -4.32 7.93 -8.53
CA GLU A 260 -5.10 7.02 -9.36
C GLU A 260 -6.10 7.84 -10.16
N LEU A 261 -5.98 7.83 -11.49
CA LEU A 261 -6.90 8.53 -12.40
C LEU A 261 -7.74 7.50 -13.14
N LEU A 262 -8.93 7.88 -13.57
CA LEU A 262 -9.74 7.14 -14.54
C LEU A 262 -10.04 8.03 -15.73
N ARG A 263 -9.54 7.66 -16.90
CA ARG A 263 -9.83 8.28 -18.20
C ARG A 263 -10.81 7.43 -18.99
N VAL A 264 -11.84 8.05 -19.53
CA VAL A 264 -12.81 7.38 -20.40
C VAL A 264 -12.30 7.42 -21.86
N LYS A 265 -12.10 6.26 -22.48
CA LYS A 265 -11.55 6.10 -23.85
C LYS A 265 -12.64 6.00 -24.93
N GLY A 266 -13.84 5.59 -24.56
CA GLY A 266 -15.04 5.53 -25.40
C GLY A 266 -16.26 5.95 -24.58
N ASP A 267 -17.29 6.50 -25.22
CA ASP A 267 -18.55 6.83 -24.54
C ASP A 267 -19.06 5.59 -23.80
N THR A 268 -19.28 5.71 -22.50
CA THR A 268 -19.59 4.57 -21.64
C THR A 268 -20.63 4.91 -20.60
N VAL A 269 -21.30 3.91 -20.07
CA VAL A 269 -22.34 4.09 -19.05
C VAL A 269 -21.80 3.64 -17.71
N PHE A 270 -21.66 4.59 -16.79
CA PHE A 270 -21.37 4.32 -15.39
C PHE A 270 -22.67 3.89 -14.71
N LYS A 271 -22.60 2.86 -13.86
CA LYS A 271 -23.77 2.18 -13.28
C LYS A 271 -23.69 2.04 -11.77
N THR A 272 -24.80 2.01 -11.06
CA THR A 272 -24.80 1.71 -9.62
C THR A 272 -24.57 0.22 -9.32
N GLN A 273 -24.79 -0.65 -10.31
CA GLN A 273 -24.57 -2.10 -10.23
C GLN A 273 -23.94 -2.65 -11.53
N PRO A 274 -23.15 -3.74 -11.48
CA PRO A 274 -22.46 -4.30 -12.65
C PRO A 274 -23.38 -5.19 -13.52
N ILE A 275 -24.65 -4.81 -13.72
CA ILE A 275 -25.62 -5.53 -14.56
C ILE A 275 -25.84 -4.83 -15.91
N GLN A 276 -26.69 -5.39 -16.78
CA GLN A 276 -26.93 -4.82 -18.11
C GLN A 276 -27.63 -3.46 -17.99
N SER A 277 -27.20 -2.46 -18.77
CA SER A 277 -27.72 -1.08 -18.66
C SER A 277 -29.22 -0.96 -18.99
N SER A 278 -29.80 -1.93 -19.69
CA SER A 278 -31.24 -2.05 -19.97
C SER A 278 -32.06 -2.44 -18.74
N GLN A 279 -31.43 -3.08 -17.74
CA GLN A 279 -32.06 -3.50 -16.48
C GLN A 279 -31.98 -2.42 -15.39
N LEU A 280 -31.30 -1.30 -15.67
CA LEU A 280 -31.13 -0.18 -14.74
C LEU A 280 -32.03 0.99 -15.12
N THR A 281 -32.62 1.62 -14.10
CA THR A 281 -33.37 2.86 -14.26
C THR A 281 -32.47 4.02 -14.70
N SER A 282 -33.05 5.14 -15.11
CA SER A 282 -32.30 6.36 -15.47
C SER A 282 -31.55 6.99 -14.28
N GLU A 283 -31.99 6.73 -13.05
CA GLU A 283 -31.32 7.22 -11.83
C GLU A 283 -30.08 6.38 -11.44
N GLU A 284 -30.00 5.15 -11.96
CA GLU A 284 -28.97 4.17 -11.63
C GLU A 284 -27.83 4.13 -12.65
N LYS A 285 -27.87 5.00 -13.66
CA LYS A 285 -26.88 5.05 -14.72
C LYS A 285 -26.62 6.47 -15.18
N VAL A 286 -25.39 6.72 -15.61
CA VAL A 286 -25.00 8.01 -16.19
C VAL A 286 -24.08 7.77 -17.38
N LEU A 287 -24.37 8.46 -18.49
CA LEU A 287 -23.50 8.45 -19.66
C LEU A 287 -22.29 9.33 -19.38
N VAL A 288 -21.10 8.77 -19.53
CA VAL A 288 -19.84 9.48 -19.45
C VAL A 288 -19.19 9.49 -20.82
N LYS A 289 -18.84 10.68 -21.29
CA LYS A 289 -18.26 10.88 -22.61
C LYS A 289 -16.80 10.47 -22.67
N LYS A 290 -16.38 10.01 -23.86
CA LYS A 290 -14.96 9.84 -24.20
C LYS A 290 -14.18 11.11 -23.89
N GLY A 291 -12.98 10.94 -23.35
CA GLY A 291 -12.06 12.00 -22.98
C GLY A 291 -12.23 12.52 -21.56
N THR A 292 -13.36 12.21 -20.89
CA THR A 292 -13.57 12.57 -19.49
C THR A 292 -12.54 11.90 -18.59
N VAL A 293 -11.95 12.66 -17.66
CA VAL A 293 -10.98 12.18 -16.69
C VAL A 293 -11.51 12.45 -15.29
N PHE A 294 -11.46 11.44 -14.43
CA PHE A 294 -11.76 11.54 -13.02
C PHE A 294 -10.53 11.23 -12.18
N LEU A 295 -10.46 11.87 -11.03
CA LEU A 295 -9.62 11.42 -9.93
C LEU A 295 -10.37 10.32 -9.16
N LEU A 296 -9.63 9.30 -8.73
CA LEU A 296 -10.19 8.22 -7.91
C LEU A 296 -9.82 8.45 -6.44
N ASN A 297 -10.84 8.44 -5.57
CA ASN A 297 -10.66 8.27 -4.12
C ASN A 297 -10.20 6.84 -3.82
N SER A 298 -10.84 5.87 -4.47
CA SER A 298 -10.49 4.45 -4.39
C SER A 298 -11.20 3.67 -5.49
N TYR A 299 -10.75 2.44 -5.76
CA TYR A 299 -11.46 1.50 -6.63
C TYR A 299 -11.38 0.08 -6.07
N ALA A 300 -12.42 -0.71 -6.30
CA ALA A 300 -12.45 -2.12 -5.93
C ALA A 300 -11.81 -2.97 -7.03
N GLN A 301 -11.39 -4.18 -6.68
CA GLN A 301 -10.98 -5.17 -7.68
C GLN A 301 -12.13 -5.43 -8.68
N PRO A 302 -11.84 -5.59 -9.99
CA PRO A 302 -12.85 -5.88 -11.00
C PRO A 302 -13.80 -7.01 -10.60
N ALA A 303 -15.09 -6.79 -10.81
CA ALA A 303 -16.10 -7.83 -10.81
C ALA A 303 -16.58 -7.98 -12.26
N GLN A 304 -16.30 -9.13 -12.88
CA GLN A 304 -16.51 -9.34 -14.32
C GLN A 304 -15.78 -8.26 -15.15
N ASN A 305 -16.49 -7.59 -16.07
CA ASN A 305 -15.95 -6.52 -16.91
C ASN A 305 -16.19 -5.10 -16.35
N HIS A 306 -16.52 -4.98 -15.05
CA HIS A 306 -16.74 -3.69 -14.41
C HIS A 306 -15.81 -3.50 -13.21
N VAL A 307 -15.34 -2.28 -13.04
CA VAL A 307 -14.60 -1.86 -11.85
C VAL A 307 -15.47 -0.90 -11.05
N ARG A 308 -15.60 -1.13 -9.74
CA ARG A 308 -16.26 -0.18 -8.85
C ARG A 308 -15.27 0.92 -8.49
N VAL A 309 -15.66 2.17 -8.68
CA VAL A 309 -14.83 3.35 -8.51
C VAL A 309 -15.53 4.35 -7.59
N ALA A 310 -14.79 4.93 -6.65
CA ALA A 310 -15.17 6.14 -5.94
C ALA A 310 -14.48 7.31 -6.64
N LEU A 311 -15.26 8.16 -7.27
CA LEU A 311 -14.77 9.38 -7.89
C LEU A 311 -14.55 10.45 -6.83
N GLN A 312 -13.44 11.15 -6.95
CA GLN A 312 -13.11 12.26 -6.07
C GLN A 312 -13.67 13.56 -6.65
N GLY A 313 -14.48 14.27 -5.87
CA GLY A 313 -15.01 15.60 -6.23
C GLY A 313 -15.95 15.60 -7.45
N ALA A 314 -16.29 14.43 -8.00
CA ALA A 314 -17.19 14.29 -9.14
C ALA A 314 -18.48 13.58 -8.71
N PHE A 315 -19.58 14.34 -8.73
CA PHE A 315 -20.92 13.87 -8.43
C PHE A 315 -21.67 13.74 -9.75
N LEU A 316 -22.02 12.51 -10.11
CA LEU A 316 -22.61 12.20 -11.40
C LEU A 316 -24.05 11.72 -11.26
N GLY A 317 -24.78 11.75 -12.38
CA GLY A 317 -26.12 11.22 -12.50
C GLY A 317 -27.18 11.97 -11.66
N PRO A 318 -28.45 11.56 -11.76
CA PRO A 318 -29.56 12.28 -11.12
C PRO A 318 -29.51 12.30 -9.59
N LYS A 319 -28.79 11.34 -8.99
CA LYS A 319 -28.64 11.19 -7.54
C LYS A 319 -27.35 11.82 -6.99
N ASN A 320 -26.58 12.55 -7.81
CA ASN A 320 -25.30 13.14 -7.42
C ASN A 320 -24.40 12.12 -6.70
N LEU A 321 -24.20 10.96 -7.31
CA LEU A 321 -23.39 9.90 -6.71
C LEU A 321 -21.92 10.05 -7.09
N THR A 322 -21.03 9.74 -6.15
CA THR A 322 -19.59 9.65 -6.37
C THR A 322 -19.14 8.22 -6.66
N THR A 323 -19.99 7.22 -6.44
CA THR A 323 -19.62 5.80 -6.60
C THR A 323 -20.31 5.18 -7.80
N TRP A 324 -19.52 4.51 -8.66
CA TRP A 324 -20.01 3.92 -9.91
C TRP A 324 -19.27 2.62 -10.26
N TYR A 325 -19.92 1.76 -11.02
CA TYR A 325 -19.32 0.67 -11.77
C TYR A 325 -19.04 1.15 -13.19
N ALA A 326 -17.77 1.23 -13.55
CA ALA A 326 -17.30 1.64 -14.86
C ALA A 326 -16.91 0.42 -15.69
N TYR A 327 -17.29 0.41 -16.98
CA TYR A 327 -17.01 -0.70 -17.88
C TYR A 327 -15.54 -0.68 -18.32
N ILE A 328 -14.79 -1.70 -17.92
CA ILE A 328 -13.33 -1.75 -18.00
C ILE A 328 -12.80 -1.51 -19.43
N PRO A 329 -13.39 -2.11 -20.49
CA PRO A 329 -12.91 -1.87 -21.86
C PRO A 329 -12.92 -0.40 -22.29
N ASP A 330 -13.90 0.38 -21.83
CA ASP A 330 -14.12 1.77 -22.24
C ASP A 330 -13.32 2.77 -21.41
N ILE A 331 -12.63 2.32 -20.38
CA ILE A 331 -11.88 3.19 -19.46
C ILE A 331 -10.40 2.81 -19.45
N GLU A 332 -9.60 3.73 -18.97
CA GLU A 332 -8.19 3.62 -18.68
C GLU A 332 -7.98 4.12 -17.26
N MET A 333 -7.21 3.42 -16.44
CA MET A 333 -6.79 3.95 -15.15
C MET A 333 -5.31 4.31 -15.19
N GLU A 334 -4.97 5.57 -14.89
CA GLU A 334 -3.58 6.03 -14.85
C GLU A 334 -2.96 5.62 -13.50
N GLY A 335 -1.75 5.07 -13.57
CA GLY A 335 -1.25 4.08 -12.59
C GLY A 335 -1.19 2.66 -13.18
N THR A 336 -1.85 2.45 -14.33
CA THR A 336 -1.88 1.21 -15.12
C THR A 336 -1.99 1.49 -16.65
N SER A 337 -1.12 2.35 -17.19
CA SER A 337 -1.25 3.02 -18.51
C SER A 337 -1.49 2.14 -19.75
N LEU A 338 -2.20 2.73 -20.74
CA LEU A 338 -2.43 2.28 -22.13
C LEU A 338 -1.16 1.97 -22.94
N GLY A 339 -1.30 1.02 -23.89
CA GLY A 339 -0.25 0.56 -24.82
C GLY A 339 0.17 -0.91 -24.63
N ASN A 340 -0.46 -1.60 -23.69
CA ASN A 340 -0.11 -2.92 -23.21
C ASN A 340 -0.77 -4.03 -24.04
N ASN A 341 -0.14 -4.43 -25.15
CA ASN A 341 -0.56 -5.60 -25.90
C ASN A 341 0.17 -6.86 -25.38
N PRO A 342 -0.56 -7.86 -24.84
CA PRO A 342 0.00 -9.16 -24.41
C PRO A 342 0.84 -9.90 -25.44
N LYS A 343 0.74 -9.52 -26.71
CA LYS A 343 1.42 -10.15 -27.85
C LYS A 343 2.72 -9.46 -28.27
N ASP A 344 3.11 -8.38 -27.61
CA ASP A 344 4.39 -7.72 -27.90
C ASP A 344 5.53 -8.70 -27.59
N GLN A 345 6.30 -9.07 -28.63
CA GLN A 345 7.42 -9.98 -28.47
C GLN A 345 8.55 -9.27 -27.72
N GLY A 346 8.99 -9.88 -26.61
CA GLY A 346 10.22 -9.46 -25.93
C GLY A 346 11.39 -9.47 -26.91
N VAL A 347 12.21 -8.43 -26.89
CA VAL A 347 13.40 -8.33 -27.75
C VAL A 347 14.32 -9.52 -27.47
N ALA A 348 14.76 -10.20 -28.54
CA ALA A 348 15.71 -11.29 -28.44
C ALA A 348 16.99 -10.83 -27.69
N PRO A 349 17.62 -11.70 -26.88
CA PRO A 349 18.82 -11.34 -26.13
C PRO A 349 19.91 -10.84 -27.07
N VAL A 350 20.48 -9.68 -26.76
CA VAL A 350 21.75 -9.27 -27.38
C VAL A 350 22.82 -10.17 -26.76
N ALA A 351 23.44 -11.01 -27.58
CA ALA A 351 24.54 -11.84 -27.12
C ALA A 351 25.67 -10.96 -26.57
N PRO A 352 26.30 -11.31 -25.43
CA PRO A 352 27.46 -10.57 -24.95
C PRO A 352 28.63 -10.81 -25.91
N THR A 353 28.90 -9.84 -26.78
CA THR A 353 30.15 -9.80 -27.54
C THR A 353 31.28 -9.39 -26.60
N ARG A 354 32.16 -10.35 -26.34
CA ARG A 354 33.34 -10.23 -25.49
C ARG A 354 34.45 -9.50 -26.25
N THR A 355 34.33 -8.19 -26.50
CA THR A 355 35.45 -7.26 -26.82
C THR A 355 34.95 -5.81 -26.89
N ALA A 356 35.68 -4.90 -26.24
CA ALA A 356 35.37 -3.49 -25.91
C ALA A 356 35.27 -2.50 -27.11
N PRO A 357 35.26 -1.16 -26.90
CA PRO A 357 34.14 -0.29 -26.53
C PRO A 357 33.78 0.75 -27.63
N ALA A 358 32.49 1.00 -27.87
CA ALA A 358 31.91 2.17 -28.57
C ALA A 358 30.43 2.28 -28.18
N PRO A 359 29.80 3.47 -28.30
CA PRO A 359 28.92 4.04 -27.26
C PRO A 359 27.90 2.99 -26.82
N VAL A 360 28.01 2.57 -25.56
CA VAL A 360 27.09 1.58 -24.99
C VAL A 360 25.70 2.19 -25.17
N ASP A 361 24.91 1.67 -26.11
CA ASP A 361 23.49 1.97 -26.16
C ASP A 361 22.94 1.41 -24.86
N ARG A 362 22.94 2.26 -23.84
CA ARG A 362 22.38 1.95 -22.53
C ARG A 362 20.87 1.80 -22.63
N GLY A 363 20.28 2.16 -23.77
CA GLY A 363 18.86 2.15 -24.03
C GLY A 363 18.20 3.38 -23.43
N ILE A 364 16.94 3.24 -23.05
CA ILE A 364 16.18 4.35 -22.50
C ILE A 364 16.52 4.58 -21.04
N ARG A 365 16.46 5.84 -20.61
CA ARG A 365 16.57 6.19 -19.20
C ARG A 365 15.35 5.67 -18.43
N LEU A 366 15.60 5.06 -17.29
CA LEU A 366 14.58 4.50 -16.41
C LEU A 366 14.47 5.29 -15.11
N THR A 367 13.28 5.26 -14.52
CA THR A 367 13.01 5.76 -13.18
C THR A 367 12.61 4.57 -12.31
N LEU A 368 13.46 4.24 -11.33
CA LEU A 368 13.28 3.08 -10.46
C LEU A 368 13.02 3.54 -9.03
N PRO A 369 11.83 3.28 -8.47
CA PRO A 369 11.52 3.66 -7.09
C PRO A 369 12.50 3.05 -6.09
N GLY A 370 12.93 3.85 -5.11
CA GLY A 370 13.83 3.42 -4.04
C GLY A 370 15.30 3.27 -4.45
N LEU A 371 15.66 3.63 -5.69
CA LEU A 371 17.05 3.71 -6.12
C LEU A 371 17.41 5.15 -6.45
N SER A 372 18.54 5.63 -5.91
CA SER A 372 19.17 6.87 -6.34
C SER A 372 20.12 6.58 -7.51
N GLY A 373 20.19 7.50 -8.48
CA GLY A 373 21.07 7.39 -9.65
C GLY A 373 20.34 7.27 -10.99
N THR A 374 21.13 7.24 -12.06
CA THR A 374 20.60 7.12 -13.42
C THR A 374 20.75 5.68 -13.91
N TYR A 375 19.61 5.04 -14.15
CA TYR A 375 19.51 3.67 -14.65
C TYR A 375 19.02 3.69 -16.09
N TYR A 376 19.44 2.70 -16.87
CA TYR A 376 19.01 2.55 -18.24
C TYR A 376 18.60 1.12 -18.56
N SER A 377 17.76 0.97 -19.59
CA SER A 377 17.11 -0.31 -19.89
C SER A 377 18.08 -1.44 -20.22
N ASN A 378 19.17 -1.16 -20.91
CA ASN A 378 20.14 -2.18 -21.32
C ASN A 378 21.23 -2.41 -20.27
N ASP A 379 21.20 -1.66 -19.16
CA ASP A 379 22.09 -1.94 -18.04
C ASP A 379 21.70 -3.27 -17.39
N PRO A 380 22.70 -4.06 -16.95
CA PRO A 380 22.43 -5.21 -16.11
C PRO A 380 21.81 -4.76 -14.78
N ILE A 381 20.84 -5.53 -14.28
CA ILE A 381 20.19 -5.28 -12.99
C ILE A 381 21.24 -5.29 -11.87
N TYR A 382 22.17 -6.25 -11.94
CA TYR A 382 23.38 -6.26 -11.13
C TYR A 382 24.58 -5.88 -12.00
N PRO A 383 25.17 -4.67 -11.81
CA PRO A 383 26.42 -4.31 -12.46
C PRO A 383 27.54 -5.33 -12.22
N VAL A 384 27.56 -5.89 -11.01
CA VAL A 384 28.36 -7.05 -10.63
C VAL A 384 27.45 -8.02 -9.89
N ASN A 385 27.32 -9.24 -10.40
CA ASN A 385 26.51 -10.31 -9.81
C ASN A 385 27.24 -10.97 -8.62
N GLN A 386 26.58 -11.94 -7.99
CA GLN A 386 27.11 -12.64 -6.81
C GLN A 386 28.39 -13.47 -7.06
N TYR A 387 28.82 -13.60 -8.31
CA TYR A 387 30.05 -14.31 -8.70
C TYR A 387 31.18 -13.36 -9.10
N GLY A 388 31.04 -12.05 -8.87
CA GLY A 388 32.05 -11.05 -9.25
C GLY A 388 32.10 -10.78 -10.76
N GLN A 389 31.07 -11.15 -11.51
CA GLN A 389 30.98 -10.98 -12.97
C GLN A 389 29.89 -9.98 -13.34
N PRO A 390 29.91 -9.37 -14.54
CA PRO A 390 28.77 -8.60 -15.02
C PRO A 390 27.47 -9.42 -15.02
N GLY A 391 26.36 -8.79 -14.61
CA GLY A 391 25.05 -9.43 -14.67
C GLY A 391 24.60 -9.72 -16.11
N ASN A 392 23.84 -10.80 -16.28
CA ASN A 392 23.34 -11.28 -17.57
C ASN A 392 21.87 -10.90 -17.83
N PHE A 393 21.20 -10.34 -16.83
CA PHE A 393 19.79 -9.92 -16.91
C PHE A 393 19.67 -8.41 -16.76
N THR A 394 18.86 -7.81 -17.62
CA THR A 394 18.75 -6.36 -17.81
C THR A 394 17.42 -5.81 -17.31
N TRP A 395 17.38 -4.49 -17.06
CA TRP A 395 16.12 -3.82 -16.74
C TRP A 395 15.10 -3.89 -17.89
N ALA A 396 15.56 -3.98 -19.14
CA ALA A 396 14.70 -4.16 -20.31
C ALA A 396 13.89 -5.44 -20.24
N GLU A 397 14.51 -6.54 -19.84
CA GLU A 397 13.85 -7.83 -19.65
C GLU A 397 12.89 -7.80 -18.45
N ALA A 398 13.35 -7.23 -17.32
CA ALA A 398 12.55 -7.18 -16.10
C ALA A 398 11.30 -6.32 -16.24
N LEU A 399 11.39 -5.21 -16.97
CA LEU A 399 10.34 -4.19 -17.09
C LEU A 399 9.65 -4.20 -18.45
N HIS A 400 9.97 -5.16 -19.32
CA HIS A 400 9.39 -5.29 -20.65
C HIS A 400 9.45 -3.98 -21.45
N VAL A 401 10.68 -3.46 -21.60
CA VAL A 401 10.93 -2.19 -22.27
C VAL A 401 10.71 -2.31 -23.78
N ASN A 402 9.86 -1.45 -24.34
CA ASN A 402 9.76 -1.21 -25.77
C ASN A 402 10.70 -0.05 -26.15
N ARG A 403 11.81 -0.37 -26.81
CA ARG A 403 12.84 0.62 -27.18
C ARG A 403 12.35 1.64 -28.22
N ALA A 404 11.45 1.23 -29.12
CA ALA A 404 10.96 2.09 -30.19
C ALA A 404 10.07 3.22 -29.65
N THR A 405 9.30 2.93 -28.60
CA THR A 405 8.38 3.91 -27.99
C THR A 405 8.92 4.52 -26.70
N GLY A 406 9.99 3.95 -26.14
CA GLY A 406 10.48 4.29 -24.80
C GLY A 406 9.56 3.83 -23.67
N TYR A 407 8.56 3.00 -23.97
CA TYR A 407 7.63 2.47 -22.99
C TYR A 407 8.28 1.37 -22.14
N TYR A 408 7.89 1.26 -20.88
CA TYR A 408 8.22 0.13 -20.00
C TYR A 408 7.25 0.03 -18.82
N ARG A 409 7.16 -1.16 -18.23
CA ARG A 409 6.37 -1.43 -17.03
C ARG A 409 7.05 -0.80 -15.82
N LYS A 410 6.56 0.35 -15.38
CA LYS A 410 7.12 1.10 -14.25
C LYS A 410 6.82 0.38 -12.93
N PRO A 411 7.83 -0.02 -12.13
CA PRO A 411 7.61 -0.59 -10.81
C PRO A 411 6.75 0.33 -9.94
N ALA A 412 5.78 -0.23 -9.21
CA ALA A 412 4.87 0.56 -8.38
C ALA A 412 5.58 1.22 -7.18
N ASN A 413 6.58 0.56 -6.61
CA ASN A 413 7.32 1.02 -5.45
C ASN A 413 8.67 0.28 -5.33
N ALA A 414 9.47 0.69 -4.33
CA ALA A 414 10.79 0.10 -4.08
C ALA A 414 10.74 -1.40 -3.77
N ALA A 415 9.66 -1.90 -3.15
CA ALA A 415 9.54 -3.32 -2.82
C ALA A 415 9.44 -4.20 -4.08
N VAL A 416 8.80 -3.70 -5.15
CA VAL A 416 8.81 -4.35 -6.47
C VAL A 416 10.24 -4.43 -7.01
N VAL A 417 11.00 -3.34 -6.92
CA VAL A 417 12.40 -3.29 -7.36
C VAL A 417 13.26 -4.28 -6.56
N GLN A 418 13.02 -4.41 -5.25
CA GLN A 418 13.67 -5.43 -4.41
C GLN A 418 13.27 -6.87 -4.80
N GLY A 419 12.01 -7.08 -5.24
CA GLY A 419 11.57 -8.34 -5.82
C GLY A 419 12.35 -8.71 -7.08
N ILE A 420 12.55 -7.74 -7.96
CA ILE A 420 13.35 -7.90 -9.19
C ILE A 420 14.79 -8.26 -8.83
N PHE A 421 15.42 -7.61 -7.84
CA PHE A 421 16.76 -8.00 -7.39
C PHE A 421 16.84 -9.46 -6.91
N ARG A 422 15.86 -9.93 -6.11
CA ARG A 422 15.83 -11.32 -5.65
C ARG A 422 15.75 -12.32 -6.80
N ILE A 423 14.91 -12.04 -7.79
CA ILE A 423 14.76 -12.91 -8.95
C ILE A 423 15.96 -12.84 -9.89
N ALA A 424 16.57 -11.67 -10.08
CA ALA A 424 17.80 -11.53 -10.87
C ALA A 424 18.91 -12.42 -10.31
N ARG A 425 19.09 -12.43 -8.98
CA ARG A 425 20.05 -13.31 -8.31
C ARG A 425 19.74 -14.79 -8.55
N ALA A 426 18.48 -15.19 -8.43
CA ALA A 426 18.06 -16.57 -8.68
C ALA A 426 18.27 -17.00 -10.14
N LEU A 427 17.99 -16.11 -11.10
CA LEU A 427 18.20 -16.36 -12.51
C LEU A 427 19.70 -16.58 -12.84
N GLU A 428 20.62 -15.86 -12.20
CA GLU A 428 22.06 -16.11 -12.34
C GLU A 428 22.47 -17.51 -11.83
N GLU A 429 21.89 -17.96 -10.72
CA GLU A 429 22.11 -19.32 -10.19
C GLU A 429 21.56 -20.38 -11.16
N ILE A 430 20.37 -20.16 -11.71
CA ILE A 430 19.77 -21.05 -12.72
C ILE A 430 20.65 -21.07 -13.97
N ARG A 431 21.05 -19.91 -14.48
CA ARG A 431 21.91 -19.79 -15.65
C ARG A 431 23.19 -20.64 -15.50
N ARG A 432 23.87 -20.54 -14.35
CA ARG A 432 25.04 -21.37 -14.00
C ARG A 432 24.72 -22.86 -13.93
N MET A 433 23.59 -23.24 -13.32
CA MET A 433 23.17 -24.64 -13.26
C MET A 433 23.02 -25.29 -14.64
N TYR A 434 22.66 -24.50 -15.66
CA TYR A 434 22.56 -24.95 -17.04
C TYR A 434 23.82 -24.69 -17.88
N GLY A 435 24.97 -24.49 -17.24
CA GLY A 435 26.26 -24.32 -17.91
C GLY A 435 26.38 -22.98 -18.63
N ASP A 436 25.91 -21.90 -17.97
CA ASP A 436 25.98 -20.53 -18.46
C ASP A 436 25.20 -20.28 -19.78
N ARG A 437 24.25 -21.17 -20.10
CA ARG A 437 23.39 -21.05 -21.28
C ARG A 437 22.54 -19.77 -21.24
N PRO A 438 22.33 -19.08 -22.38
CA PRO A 438 21.38 -17.98 -22.46
C PRO A 438 19.98 -18.40 -22.01
N MET A 439 19.28 -17.53 -21.31
CA MET A 439 17.90 -17.73 -20.88
C MET A 439 17.03 -16.67 -21.56
N ARG A 440 15.89 -17.07 -22.13
CA ARG A 440 14.92 -16.13 -22.70
C ARG A 440 13.89 -15.78 -21.65
N ILE A 441 13.82 -14.51 -21.28
CA ILE A 441 12.79 -13.99 -20.36
C ILE A 441 11.53 -13.68 -21.16
N ASN A 442 10.42 -14.34 -20.83
CA ASN A 442 9.13 -14.09 -21.47
C ASN A 442 8.37 -12.98 -20.72
N SER A 443 8.33 -13.07 -19.39
CA SER A 443 7.62 -12.10 -18.55
C SER A 443 8.24 -12.05 -17.15
N TRP A 444 8.33 -10.87 -16.57
CA TRP A 444 8.87 -10.68 -15.23
C TRP A 444 7.95 -9.77 -14.44
N TYR A 445 8.30 -8.50 -14.19
CA TYR A 445 7.36 -7.61 -13.56
C TYR A 445 6.14 -7.39 -14.46
N ARG A 446 4.95 -7.54 -13.88
CA ARG A 446 3.69 -7.15 -14.50
C ARG A 446 3.05 -6.12 -13.59
N ASP A 447 2.74 -4.95 -14.14
CA ASP A 447 1.82 -4.06 -13.46
C ASP A 447 0.41 -4.70 -13.42
N PRO A 448 -0.49 -4.22 -12.55
CA PRO A 448 -1.83 -4.79 -12.41
C PRO A 448 -2.62 -4.95 -13.72
N ALA A 449 -2.53 -3.99 -14.64
CA ALA A 449 -3.25 -4.07 -15.91
C ALA A 449 -2.63 -5.13 -16.82
N THR A 450 -1.30 -5.21 -16.91
CA THR A 450 -0.64 -6.31 -17.65
C THR A 450 -1.07 -7.65 -17.10
N ASN A 451 -1.04 -7.81 -15.77
CA ASN A 451 -1.40 -9.07 -15.16
C ASN A 451 -2.86 -9.45 -15.43
N ALA A 452 -3.79 -8.50 -15.37
CA ALA A 452 -5.20 -8.76 -15.70
C ALA A 452 -5.41 -9.08 -17.19
N ALA A 453 -4.76 -8.34 -18.09
CA ALA A 453 -4.88 -8.50 -19.54
C ALA A 453 -4.41 -9.87 -20.04
N VAL A 454 -3.43 -10.46 -19.36
CA VAL A 454 -2.95 -11.83 -19.67
C VAL A 454 -3.70 -12.93 -18.91
N GLY A 455 -4.80 -12.61 -18.23
CA GLY A 455 -5.55 -13.58 -17.41
C GLY A 455 -4.81 -14.04 -16.16
N GLY A 456 -3.83 -13.26 -15.70
CA GLY A 456 -3.01 -13.57 -14.53
C GLY A 456 -3.80 -13.56 -13.23
N ALA A 457 -3.41 -14.42 -12.30
CA ALA A 457 -4.07 -14.54 -11.00
C ALA A 457 -4.06 -13.22 -10.20
N ARG A 458 -5.11 -13.00 -9.40
CA ARG A 458 -5.29 -11.80 -8.55
C ARG A 458 -4.13 -11.54 -7.57
N PHE A 459 -3.52 -12.59 -7.05
CA PHE A 459 -2.36 -12.52 -6.14
C PHE A 459 -1.06 -12.97 -6.82
N SER A 460 -0.97 -12.74 -8.14
CA SER A 460 0.19 -13.08 -8.95
C SER A 460 1.46 -12.44 -8.39
N ARG A 461 2.50 -13.25 -8.23
CA ARG A 461 3.81 -12.81 -7.74
C ARG A 461 4.54 -11.89 -8.73
N HIS A 462 4.13 -11.88 -10.00
CA HIS A 462 4.64 -10.92 -10.98
C HIS A 462 4.30 -9.46 -10.63
N LEU A 463 3.21 -9.24 -9.90
CA LEU A 463 2.83 -7.91 -9.38
C LEU A 463 3.82 -7.39 -8.33
N SER A 464 4.52 -8.29 -7.64
CA SER A 464 5.50 -7.97 -6.61
C SER A 464 6.92 -7.88 -7.17
N GLY A 465 7.11 -8.03 -8.48
CA GLY A 465 8.42 -8.06 -9.14
C GLY A 465 9.23 -9.32 -8.82
N ASP A 466 8.70 -10.23 -8.00
CA ASP A 466 9.42 -11.39 -7.48
C ASP A 466 8.97 -12.71 -8.10
N ALA A 467 8.55 -12.64 -9.36
CA ALA A 467 8.32 -13.80 -10.21
C ALA A 467 8.78 -13.58 -11.64
N VAL A 468 9.14 -14.65 -12.33
CA VAL A 468 9.58 -14.62 -13.72
C VAL A 468 9.17 -15.90 -14.46
N ASP A 469 8.74 -15.70 -15.70
CA ASP A 469 8.43 -16.72 -16.69
C ASP A 469 9.56 -16.71 -17.73
N PHE A 470 10.25 -17.83 -17.91
CA PHE A 470 11.42 -17.92 -18.77
C PHE A 470 11.51 -19.27 -19.50
N VAL A 471 12.40 -19.32 -20.51
CA VAL A 471 12.74 -20.52 -21.27
C VAL A 471 14.26 -20.66 -21.34
N ILE A 472 14.75 -21.89 -21.24
CA ILE A 472 16.15 -22.22 -21.55
C ILE A 472 16.14 -22.89 -22.93
N PRO A 473 16.64 -22.23 -23.99
CA PRO A 473 16.67 -22.80 -25.33
C PRO A 473 17.32 -24.19 -25.35
N GLY A 474 16.66 -25.12 -26.04
CA GLY A 474 17.12 -26.51 -26.14
C GLY A 474 16.85 -27.37 -24.88
N VAL A 475 16.09 -26.87 -23.91
CA VAL A 475 15.65 -27.65 -22.74
C VAL A 475 14.14 -27.47 -22.58
N SER A 476 13.38 -28.58 -22.50
CA SER A 476 11.94 -28.50 -22.28
C SER A 476 11.63 -27.91 -20.89
N CYS A 477 10.56 -27.12 -20.79
CA CYS A 477 10.14 -26.50 -19.54
C CYS A 477 9.83 -27.53 -18.44
N PHE A 478 9.35 -28.71 -18.81
CA PHE A 478 9.17 -29.83 -17.89
C PHE A 478 10.50 -30.30 -17.29
N ASN A 479 11.54 -30.47 -18.11
CA ASN A 479 12.88 -30.84 -17.62
C ASN A 479 13.50 -29.72 -16.78
N VAL A 480 13.23 -28.45 -17.13
CA VAL A 480 13.65 -27.32 -16.31
C VAL A 480 12.98 -27.38 -14.94
N TYR A 481 11.66 -27.55 -14.89
CA TYR A 481 10.89 -27.71 -13.67
C TYR A 481 11.42 -28.88 -12.82
N ALA A 482 11.61 -30.07 -13.41
CA ALA A 482 12.05 -31.26 -12.69
C ALA A 482 13.41 -31.03 -12.01
N ARG A 483 14.35 -30.39 -12.71
CA ARG A 483 15.67 -30.08 -12.17
C ARG A 483 15.64 -28.96 -11.11
N LEU A 484 14.82 -27.94 -11.31
CA LEU A 484 14.72 -26.81 -10.38
C LEU A 484 13.90 -27.14 -9.13
N SER A 485 12.94 -28.07 -9.18
CA SER A 485 12.05 -28.35 -8.05
C SER A 485 12.75 -28.68 -6.72
N PRO A 486 13.75 -29.60 -6.68
CA PRO A 486 14.49 -29.88 -5.45
C PRO A 486 15.37 -28.70 -5.02
N TRP A 487 16.05 -28.06 -5.96
CA TRP A 487 16.96 -26.95 -5.69
C TRP A 487 16.23 -25.68 -5.21
N TRP A 488 15.11 -25.35 -5.83
CA TRP A 488 14.28 -24.21 -5.45
C TRP A 488 13.61 -24.45 -4.11
N GLY A 489 13.25 -25.72 -3.81
CA GLY A 489 12.83 -26.14 -2.47
C GLY A 489 11.80 -25.21 -1.85
N GLN A 490 12.13 -24.72 -0.65
CA GLN A 490 11.30 -23.79 0.14
C GLN A 490 11.45 -22.31 -0.25
N ARG A 491 12.32 -21.97 -1.22
CA ARG A 491 12.61 -20.58 -1.60
C ARG A 491 11.40 -19.88 -2.24
N GLY A 492 10.50 -20.65 -2.86
CA GLY A 492 9.24 -20.12 -3.37
C GLY A 492 8.47 -21.03 -4.31
N GLY A 493 7.64 -20.42 -5.16
CA GLY A 493 6.85 -21.10 -6.15
C GLY A 493 7.66 -21.52 -7.37
N LEU A 494 7.29 -22.65 -7.96
CA LEU A 494 7.83 -23.14 -9.23
C LEU A 494 6.70 -23.84 -9.98
N ALA A 495 6.55 -23.54 -11.26
CA ALA A 495 5.58 -24.21 -12.12
C ALA A 495 6.09 -24.43 -13.53
N SER A 496 5.55 -25.47 -14.16
CA SER A 496 5.76 -25.79 -15.56
C SER A 496 4.60 -25.30 -16.43
N SER A 497 4.89 -25.11 -17.71
CA SER A 497 3.97 -24.97 -18.83
C SER A 497 4.64 -25.66 -20.04
N SER A 498 3.91 -25.97 -21.13
CA SER A 498 4.54 -26.37 -22.40
C SER A 498 5.51 -25.33 -22.97
N VAL A 499 5.32 -24.04 -22.68
CA VAL A 499 6.03 -22.95 -23.38
C VAL A 499 6.88 -22.03 -22.48
N PHE A 500 6.81 -22.18 -21.15
CA PHE A 500 7.70 -21.50 -20.19
C PHE A 500 7.82 -22.25 -18.87
N THR A 501 8.83 -21.89 -18.08
CA THR A 501 8.96 -22.25 -16.66
C THR A 501 8.75 -21.00 -15.82
N HIS A 502 7.98 -21.12 -14.75
CA HIS A 502 7.71 -20.04 -13.80
C HIS A 502 8.47 -20.28 -12.50
N ILE A 503 9.12 -19.25 -11.95
CA ILE A 503 9.54 -19.21 -10.55
C ILE A 503 9.04 -17.95 -9.87
N ASP A 504 8.85 -18.02 -8.55
CA ASP A 504 8.69 -16.85 -7.70
C ASP A 504 9.36 -17.04 -6.34
N ALA A 505 9.63 -15.93 -5.65
CA ALA A 505 10.31 -15.88 -4.36
C ALA A 505 9.34 -15.63 -3.19
N ARG A 506 8.18 -16.30 -3.15
CA ARG A 506 7.18 -16.17 -2.08
C ARG A 506 7.63 -16.64 -0.68
N GLY A 507 8.82 -17.23 -0.56
CA GLY A 507 9.40 -17.63 0.73
C GLY A 507 8.87 -18.94 1.32
N TYR A 508 8.06 -19.69 0.56
CA TYR A 508 7.63 -21.04 0.90
C TYR A 508 7.40 -21.88 -0.36
N ARG A 509 7.54 -23.22 -0.25
CA ARG A 509 7.35 -24.13 -1.38
C ARG A 509 5.90 -24.09 -1.90
N ALA A 510 5.75 -23.75 -3.17
CA ALA A 510 4.51 -23.95 -3.93
C ALA A 510 4.82 -24.57 -5.30
N ARG A 511 4.02 -25.53 -5.74
CA ARG A 511 4.21 -26.25 -7.01
C ARG A 511 2.88 -26.41 -7.71
N TRP A 512 2.84 -26.11 -9.01
CA TRP A 512 1.66 -26.30 -9.85
C TRP A 512 2.09 -26.47 -11.30
N ASP A 513 1.13 -26.80 -12.16
CA ASP A 513 1.31 -26.89 -13.60
C ASP A 513 0.25 -26.01 -14.27
N TYR A 514 0.62 -25.31 -15.34
CA TYR A 514 -0.31 -24.50 -16.12
C TYR A 514 -1.08 -25.32 -17.17
N GLY A 515 -0.63 -26.55 -17.48
CA GLY A 515 -1.41 -27.53 -18.24
C GLY A 515 -1.64 -27.23 -19.73
N TYR A 516 -0.98 -26.22 -20.29
CA TYR A 516 -1.02 -25.94 -21.73
C TYR A 516 -0.25 -26.98 -22.54
#